data_AF-J0RYV3-F1
#
_entry.id   AF-J0RYV3-F1
#
_cell.length_a   1.000
_cell.length_b   1.000
_cell.length_c   1.000
_cell.angle_alpha   90.00
_cell.angle_beta   90.00
_cell.angle_gamma   90.00
#
_symmetry.space_group_name_H-M   'P 1'
#
loop_
_entity.id
_entity.type
_entity.pdbx_description
1 polymer ?
#
loop_
_entity_poly.entity_id
_entity_poly.type
_entity_poly.pdbx_seq_one_letter_code
_entity_poly.pdbx_strand_id
1 'polypeptide(L)'
;MSDVTIMVPHDKRQALRLPPDAIQAALQQELALALYQRGILSSGKACALAGVKRWEWELLPGARKIPRHYADEDLDQDNRL
;
A
#
# COMPACT_ATOMS: atom_id res chain seq x y z
N MET A 1 13.98 14.18 5.54
CA MET A 1 12.50 14.20 5.57
C MET A 1 12.04 13.25 6.65
N SER A 2 11.03 13.63 7.43
CA SER A 2 10.49 12.83 8.54
C SER A 2 9.37 11.93 8.07
N ASP A 3 9.27 10.74 8.68
CA ASP A 3 8.17 9.81 8.41
C ASP A 3 6.82 10.37 8.86
N VAL A 4 5.75 9.92 8.22
CA VAL A 4 4.37 10.20 8.61
C VAL A 4 3.84 9.04 9.43
N THR A 5 3.41 9.30 10.67
CA THR A 5 2.81 8.28 11.56
C THR A 5 1.30 8.37 11.57
N ILE A 6 0.62 7.25 11.31
CA ILE A 6 -0.84 7.11 11.44
C ILE A 6 -1.13 6.31 12.71
N MET A 7 -1.88 6.91 13.64
CA MET A 7 -2.29 6.25 14.88
C MET A 7 -3.72 5.72 14.76
N VAL A 8 -3.91 4.44 15.07
CA VAL A 8 -5.23 3.83 15.18
C VAL A 8 -5.64 3.78 16.65
N PRO A 9 -6.76 4.42 17.05
CA PRO A 9 -7.26 4.37 18.41
C PRO A 9 -7.48 2.94 18.92
N HIS A 10 -7.25 2.72 20.23
CA HIS A 10 -7.29 1.38 20.82
C HIS A 10 -8.66 0.71 20.66
N ASP A 11 -9.74 1.44 20.83
CA ASP A 11 -11.11 0.96 20.66
C ASP A 11 -11.37 0.46 19.23
N LYS A 12 -10.76 1.08 18.22
CA LYS A 12 -10.85 0.64 16.83
C LYS A 12 -9.99 -0.58 16.52
N ARG A 13 -8.85 -0.75 17.22
CA ARG A 13 -7.99 -1.94 17.04
C ARG A 13 -8.73 -3.25 17.32
N GLN A 14 -9.62 -3.26 18.32
CA GLN A 14 -10.42 -4.45 18.65
C GLN A 14 -11.40 -4.84 17.54
N ALA A 15 -11.86 -3.88 16.74
CA ALA A 15 -12.79 -4.13 15.64
C ALA A 15 -12.14 -4.80 14.43
N LEU A 16 -10.80 -4.70 14.29
CA LEU A 16 -10.07 -5.24 13.13
C LEU A 16 -10.04 -6.78 13.11
N ARG A 17 -10.33 -7.47 14.22
CA ARG A 17 -10.34 -8.94 14.34
C ARG A 17 -9.09 -9.61 13.73
N LEU A 18 -7.94 -8.94 13.85
CA LEU A 18 -6.64 -9.42 13.39
C LEU A 18 -5.71 -9.64 14.58
N PRO A 19 -4.75 -10.58 14.48
CA PRO A 19 -3.66 -10.70 15.44
C PRO A 19 -2.93 -9.36 15.62
N PRO A 20 -2.58 -8.94 16.86
CA PRO A 20 -1.96 -7.64 17.11
C PRO A 20 -0.67 -7.38 16.30
N ASP A 21 0.10 -8.43 16.06
CA ASP A 21 1.32 -8.47 15.25
C ASP A 21 1.05 -8.30 13.74
N ALA A 22 -0.14 -8.68 13.27
CA ALA A 22 -0.54 -8.55 11.87
C ALA A 22 -1.25 -7.22 11.55
N ILE A 23 -1.78 -6.51 12.55
CA ILE A 23 -2.56 -5.27 12.35
C ILE A 23 -1.76 -4.22 11.59
N GLN A 24 -0.51 -3.97 11.98
CA GLN A 24 0.31 -2.94 11.36
C GLN A 24 0.57 -3.26 9.89
N ALA A 25 0.98 -4.50 9.58
CA ALA A 25 1.23 -4.94 8.21
C ALA A 25 -0.04 -4.86 7.36
N ALA A 26 -1.18 -5.27 7.89
CA ALA A 26 -2.47 -5.20 7.18
C ALA A 26 -2.87 -3.75 6.87
N LEU A 27 -2.78 -2.84 7.85
CA LEU A 27 -3.09 -1.42 7.64
C LEU A 27 -2.15 -0.75 6.64
N GLN A 28 -0.87 -1.10 6.69
CA GLN A 28 0.14 -0.61 5.76
C GLN A 28 -0.12 -1.10 4.33
N GLN A 29 -0.53 -2.36 4.16
CA GLN A 29 -0.96 -2.90 2.88
C GLN A 29 -2.24 -2.22 2.35
N GLU A 30 -3.25 -2.01 3.20
CA GLU A 30 -4.48 -1.31 2.82
C GLU A 30 -4.21 0.15 2.41
N LEU A 31 -3.31 0.84 3.13
CA LEU A 31 -2.87 2.18 2.76
C LEU A 31 -2.18 2.18 1.39
N ALA A 32 -1.26 1.26 1.14
CA ALA A 32 -0.57 1.14 -0.14
C ALA A 32 -1.54 0.91 -1.30
N LEU A 33 -2.52 0.02 -1.12
CA LEU A 33 -3.54 -0.26 -2.13
C LEU A 33 -4.44 0.94 -2.39
N ALA A 34 -4.89 1.63 -1.34
CA ALA A 34 -5.73 2.82 -1.47
C ALA A 34 -5.00 3.96 -2.20
N LEU A 35 -3.70 4.14 -1.95
CA LEU A 35 -2.90 5.17 -2.62
C LEU A 35 -2.59 4.80 -4.08
N TYR A 36 -2.34 3.52 -4.37
CA TYR A 36 -2.19 3.02 -5.74
C TYR A 36 -3.48 3.17 -6.55
N GLN A 37 -4.62 2.74 -6.00
CA GLN A 37 -5.92 2.83 -6.66
C GLN A 37 -6.32 4.28 -6.99
N ARG A 38 -5.84 5.25 -6.20
CA ARG A 38 -6.09 6.68 -6.43
C ARG A 38 -5.08 7.34 -7.39
N GLY A 39 -4.12 6.59 -7.93
CA GLY A 39 -3.02 7.13 -8.76
C GLY A 39 -2.04 8.03 -7.99
N ILE A 40 -2.04 7.97 -6.65
CA ILE A 40 -1.16 8.80 -5.81
C ILE A 40 0.24 8.17 -5.72
N LEU A 41 0.30 6.84 -5.61
CA LEU A 41 1.55 6.09 -5.63
C LEU A 41 1.60 5.22 -6.88
N SER A 42 2.75 5.23 -7.55
CA SER A 42 3.04 4.23 -8.58
C SER A 42 3.08 2.82 -7.97
N SER A 43 2.90 1.81 -8.83
CA SER A 43 2.92 0.41 -8.41
C SER A 43 4.20 0.04 -7.64
N GLY A 44 5.36 0.56 -8.04
CA GLY A 44 6.64 0.33 -7.35
C GLY A 44 6.68 0.93 -5.94
N LYS A 45 6.26 2.20 -5.79
CA LYS A 45 6.22 2.90 -4.50
C LYS A 45 5.17 2.28 -3.56
N ALA A 46 4.03 1.87 -4.10
CA ALA A 46 3.00 1.18 -3.33
C ALA A 46 3.45 -0.22 -2.88
N CYS A 47 4.15 -0.99 -3.73
CA CYS A 47 4.75 -2.27 -3.35
C CYS A 47 5.77 -2.12 -2.21
N ALA A 48 6.63 -1.10 -2.28
CA ALA A 48 7.58 -0.78 -1.23
C ALA A 48 6.88 -0.38 0.08
N LEU A 49 5.84 0.45 -0.01
CA LEU A 49 5.01 0.81 1.15
C LEU A 49 4.30 -0.41 1.73
N ALA A 50 3.81 -1.35 0.93
CA ALA A 50 3.15 -2.56 1.41
C ALA A 50 4.10 -3.55 2.12
N GLY A 51 5.42 -3.37 1.99
CA GLY A 51 6.42 -4.24 2.62
C GLY A 51 6.44 -5.66 2.05
N VAL A 52 5.95 -5.86 0.83
CA VAL A 52 5.88 -7.17 0.16
C VAL A 52 6.79 -7.24 -1.05
N LYS A 53 7.09 -8.46 -1.52
CA LYS A 53 7.84 -8.65 -2.76
C LYS A 53 6.97 -8.30 -3.96
N ARG A 54 7.61 -7.95 -5.07
CA ARG A 54 6.91 -7.55 -6.31
C ARG A 54 5.89 -8.58 -6.77
N TRP A 55 6.22 -9.88 -6.72
CA TRP A 55 5.30 -10.94 -7.15
C TRP A 55 4.06 -11.06 -6.25
N GLU A 56 4.18 -10.79 -4.94
CA GLU A 56 3.06 -10.76 -4.01
C GLU A 56 2.17 -9.55 -4.30
N TRP A 57 2.80 -8.41 -4.60
CA TRP A 57 2.09 -7.21 -5.01
C TRP A 57 1.28 -7.41 -6.28
N GLU A 58 1.78 -8.08 -7.32
CA GLU A 58 1.00 -8.31 -8.56
C GLU A 58 -0.29 -9.13 -8.35
N LEU A 59 -0.36 -9.92 -7.27
CA LEU A 59 -1.52 -10.72 -6.87
C LEU A 59 -2.55 -9.91 -6.06
N LEU A 60 -2.10 -8.91 -5.29
CA LEU A 60 -2.94 -8.16 -4.33
C LEU A 60 -4.03 -7.29 -4.98
N PRO A 61 -3.74 -6.43 -6.00
CA PRO A 61 -4.77 -5.67 -6.72
C PRO A 61 -5.74 -6.57 -7.48
N GLY A 62 -5.25 -7.68 -8.04
CA GLY A 62 -6.06 -8.66 -8.75
C GLY A 62 -7.12 -9.30 -7.87
N ALA A 63 -6.77 -9.66 -6.63
CA ALA A 63 -7.69 -10.24 -5.65
C ALA A 63 -8.78 -9.25 -5.20
N ARG A 64 -8.53 -7.94 -5.23
CA ARG A 64 -9.46 -6.89 -4.80
C ARG A 64 -10.26 -6.23 -5.94
N LYS A 65 -10.14 -6.72 -7.18
CA LYS A 65 -10.76 -6.13 -8.39
C LYS A 65 -10.39 -4.65 -8.59
N ILE A 66 -9.21 -4.24 -8.13
CA ILE A 66 -8.70 -2.90 -8.40
C ILE A 66 -8.33 -2.86 -9.89
N PRO A 67 -8.87 -1.92 -10.69
CA PRO A 67 -8.49 -1.79 -12.08
C PRO A 67 -6.97 -1.68 -12.17
N ARG A 68 -6.34 -2.59 -12.91
CA ARG A 68 -4.91 -2.48 -13.16
C ARG A 68 -4.73 -1.27 -14.06
N HIS A 69 -4.12 -0.21 -13.53
CA HIS A 69 -3.64 0.91 -14.33
C HIS A 69 -2.38 0.42 -15.07
N TYR A 70 -2.58 -0.40 -16.12
CA TYR A 70 -1.52 -0.87 -17.02
C TYR A 70 -1.28 0.09 -18.20
N ALA A 71 -1.82 1.31 -18.12
CA ALA A 71 -1.55 2.37 -19.07
C ALA A 71 -1.10 3.60 -18.27
N ASP A 72 0.12 4.05 -18.55
CA ASP A 72 0.66 5.40 -18.35
C ASP A 72 1.56 5.76 -17.16
N GLU A 73 2.03 4.84 -16.30
CA GLU A 73 2.94 5.23 -15.19
C GLU A 73 4.24 4.43 -15.02
N ASP A 74 4.54 3.50 -15.93
CA ASP A 74 5.94 3.14 -16.16
C ASP A 74 6.57 4.28 -16.97
N LEU A 75 7.01 5.34 -16.28
CA LEU A 75 8.06 6.32 -16.66
C LEU A 75 7.89 7.67 -15.91
N ASP A 76 7.95 7.68 -14.58
CA ASP A 76 8.47 8.84 -13.84
C ASP A 76 9.68 8.34 -13.04
N GLN A 77 10.87 8.40 -13.63
CA GLN A 77 11.77 9.56 -13.61
C GLN A 77 11.92 10.16 -12.22
N ASP A 78 13.05 9.83 -11.59
CA ASP A 78 13.97 10.77 -10.94
C ASP A 78 15.00 9.97 -10.08
N ASN A 79 16.32 10.08 -10.21
CA ASN A 79 17.21 11.00 -10.95
C ASN A 79 16.80 12.48 -11.00
N ARG A 80 16.27 12.99 -9.88
CA ARG A 80 16.40 14.40 -9.53
C ARG A 80 17.46 14.55 -8.44
N LEU A 81 18.65 14.95 -8.92
CA LEU A 81 19.72 15.76 -8.32
C LEU A 81 20.14 15.48 -6.88
#